data_AF-A0A2D5GHB3-F1
#
_entry.id   AF-A0A2D5GHB3-F1
#
_cell.length_a   1.000
_cell.length_b   1.000
_cell.length_c   1.000
_cell.angle_alpha   90.00
_cell.angle_beta   90.00
_cell.angle_gamma   90.00
#
_symmetry.space_group_name_H-M   'P 1'
#
loop_
_entity.id
_entity.type
_entity.pdbx_description
1 polymer ?
#
loop_
_entity_poly.entity_id
_entity_poly.type
_entity_poly.pdbx_seq_one_letter_code
_entity_poly.pdbx_strand_id
1 'polypeptide(L)' 'MYDNIEVKLNDAGEIDHDYYVQKAYDLRAEYTNELINSLIKKFKAFFAKELPPFHIGSLANR' A
#
# COMPACT_ATOMS: atom_id res chain seq x y z
N MET A 1 -16.12 24.78 6.98
CA MET A 1 -17.24 23.82 6.97
C MET A 1 -16.91 22.86 8.09
N TYR A 2 -17.54 23.01 9.25
CA TYR A 2 -17.33 22.05 10.33
C TYR A 2 -18.10 20.80 9.91
N ASP A 3 -17.38 19.81 9.41
CA ASP A 3 -17.93 18.47 9.25
C ASP A 3 -18.44 18.06 10.62
N ASN A 4 -19.75 17.85 10.73
CA ASN A 4 -20.34 17.28 11.91
C ASN A 4 -19.73 15.89 12.06
N ILE A 5 -18.73 15.77 12.93
CA ILE A 5 -18.13 14.48 13.27
C ILE A 5 -19.21 13.70 14.02
N GLU A 6 -20.01 12.94 13.27
CA GLU A 6 -20.96 12.00 13.86
C GLU A 6 -20.16 10.94 14.61
N VAL A 7 -20.22 11.02 15.93
CA VAL A 7 -19.57 10.06 16.83
C VAL A 7 -20.38 8.77 16.78
N LYS A 8 -19.71 7.65 16.47
CA LYS A 8 -20.33 6.33 16.50
C LYS A 8 -20.55 5.96 17.97
N LEU A 9 -21.82 5.76 18.30
CA LEU A 9 -22.25 5.30 19.61
C LEU A 9 -22.63 3.81 19.55
N ASN A 10 -22.46 3.14 20.67
CA ASN A 10 -22.93 1.78 20.91
C ASN A 10 -24.44 1.76 21.23
N ASP A 11 -25.01 0.57 21.42
CA ASP A 11 -26.45 0.40 21.71
C ASP A 11 -26.89 1.05 23.05
N ALA A 12 -25.94 1.40 23.92
CA ALA A 12 -26.18 2.11 25.17
C ALA A 12 -26.11 3.64 25.02
N GLY A 13 -25.78 4.17 23.83
CA GLY A 13 -25.62 5.60 23.58
C GLY A 13 -24.28 6.17 24.05
N GLU A 14 -23.31 5.31 24.38
CA GLU A 14 -21.94 5.69 24.74
C GLU A 14 -21.02 5.59 23.52
N ILE A 15 -19.83 6.19 23.59
CA ILE A 15 -18.84 6.10 22.50
C ILE A 15 -18.48 4.63 22.26
N ASP A 16 -18.60 4.19 21.01
CA ASP A 16 -18.25 2.83 20.61
C ASP A 16 -16.73 2.69 20.49
N HIS A 17 -16.08 2.43 21.62
CA HIS A 17 -14.62 2.31 21.69
C HIS A 17 -14.09 1.20 20.78
N ASP A 18 -14.78 0.06 20.70
CA ASP A 18 -14.36 -1.08 19.89
C ASP A 18 -14.38 -0.73 18.40
N TYR A 19 -15.41 -0.02 17.93
CA TYR A 19 -15.46 0.51 16.57
C TYR A 19 -14.24 1.37 16.24
N TYR A 20 -13.86 2.30 17.12
CA TYR A 20 -12.74 3.21 16.87
C TYR A 20 -11.39 2.50 16.94
N VAL A 21 -11.22 1.54 17.83
CA VAL A 21 -10.02 0.71 17.91
C VAL A 21 -9.86 -0.12 16.64
N GLN A 22 -10.92 -0.79 16.19
CA GLN A 22 -10.89 -1.57 14.95
C GLN A 22 -10.58 -0.68 13.75
N LYS A 23 -11.24 0.47 13.66
CA LYS A 23 -11.00 1.43 12.57
C LYS A 23 -9.55 1.93 12.55
N ALA A 24 -8.92 2.13 13.70
CA ALA A 24 -7.51 2.49 13.77
C ALA A 24 -6.59 1.36 13.26
N TYR A 25 -6.91 0.11 13.55
CA TYR A 25 -6.18 -1.04 13.00
C TYR A 25 -6.35 -1.14 11.48
N ASP A 26 -7.57 -0.96 10.97
CA ASP A 26 -7.87 -1.02 9.54
C ASP A 26 -7.10 0.08 8.78
N LEU A 27 -7.15 1.32 9.26
CA LEU A 27 -6.39 2.45 8.71
C LEU A 27 -4.87 2.17 8.67
N ARG A 28 -4.33 1.59 9.75
CA ARG A 28 -2.92 1.24 9.81
C ARG A 28 -2.56 0.17 8.79
N ALA A 29 -3.42 -0.84 8.63
CA ALA A 29 -3.22 -1.94 7.68
C ALA A 29 -3.25 -1.43 6.24
N GLU A 30 -4.23 -0.60 5.89
CA GLU A 30 -4.35 0.05 4.58
C GLU A 30 -3.10 0.87 4.25
N TYR A 31 -2.68 1.75 5.16
CA TYR A 31 -1.48 2.58 4.96
C TYR A 31 -0.22 1.74 4.77
N THR A 32 -0.06 0.69 5.57
CA THR A 32 1.10 -0.21 5.48
C THR A 32 1.11 -0.95 4.15
N ASN A 33 -0.05 -1.42 3.68
CA ASN A 33 -0.19 -2.08 2.38
C ASN A 33 0.15 -1.13 1.22
N GLU A 34 -0.31 0.11 1.27
CA GLU A 34 0.05 1.12 0.26
C GLU A 34 1.55 1.39 0.22
N LEU A 35 2.17 1.52 1.40
CA LEU A 35 3.61 1.74 1.53
C LEU A 35 4.41 0.56 0.96
N ILE A 36 4.05 -0.67 1.33
CA ILE A 36 4.69 -1.90 0.82
C ILE A 36 4.53 -1.99 -0.70
N ASN A 37 3.35 -1.72 -1.23
CA ASN A 37 3.11 -1.75 -2.67
C ASN A 37 3.93 -0.69 -3.42
N SER A 38 4.05 0.52 -2.87
CA SER A 38 4.91 1.57 -3.40
C SER A 38 6.39 1.15 -3.38
N LEU A 39 6.82 0.53 -2.30
CA LEU A 39 8.19 0.02 -2.15
C LEU A 39 8.49 -1.09 -3.16
N ILE A 40 7.59 -2.06 -3.32
CA ILE A 40 7.72 -3.15 -4.31
C ILE A 40 7.83 -2.58 -5.73
N LYS A 41 7.03 -1.57 -6.08
CA LYS A 41 7.12 -0.90 -7.39
C LYS A 41 8.50 -0.30 -7.62
N LYS A 42 9.06 0.38 -6.61
CA LYS A 42 10.42 0.96 -6.68
C LYS A 42 11.50 -0.11 -6.80
N PHE A 43 11.43 -1.19 -6.02
CA PHE A 43 12.37 -2.30 -6.14
C PHE A 43 12.32 -2.96 -7.51
N LYS A 44 11.12 -3.23 -8.05
CA LYS A 44 10.95 -3.77 -9.40
C LYS A 44 11.56 -2.84 -10.46
N ALA A 45 11.32 -1.52 -10.35
CA ALA A 45 11.91 -0.54 -11.26
C ALA A 45 13.44 -0.48 -11.16
N PHE A 46 14.00 -0.62 -9.95
CA PHE A 46 15.44 -0.66 -9.74
C PHE A 46 16.08 -1.87 -10.43
N PHE A 47 15.56 -3.08 -10.19
CA PHE A 47 16.10 -4.31 -10.78
C PHE A 47 15.78 -4.46 -12.28
N ALA A 48 14.72 -3.84 -12.80
CA ALA A 48 14.44 -3.83 -14.22
C ALA A 48 15.43 -2.99 -15.04
N LYS A 49 16.19 -2.09 -14.39
CA LYS A 49 17.09 -1.15 -15.07
C LYS A 49 18.44 -1.77 -15.48
N GLU A 50 18.79 -2.97 -14.99
CA GLU A 50 20.15 -3.53 -15.14
C GLU A 50 20.29 -4.79 -15.99
N LEU A 51 19.28 -5.21 -16.76
CA LEU A 51 19.49 -6.25 -17.76
C LEU A 51 19.40 -5.65 -19.16
N PRO A 52 20.52 -5.11 -19.71
CA PRO A 52 20.61 -4.99 -21.15
C PRO A 52 20.33 -6.38 -21.74
N PRO A 53 19.50 -6.51 -22.79
CA PRO A 53 19.39 -7.77 -23.48
C PRO A 53 20.81 -8.18 -23.85
N PHE A 54 21.25 -9.33 -23.36
CA PHE A 54 22.47 -9.96 -23.83
C PHE A 54 22.27 -10.16 -25.33
N HIS A 55 22.76 -9.20 -26.12
CA HIS A 55 22.91 -9.39 -27.54
C HIS A 55 23.98 -10.47 -27.64
N ILE A 56 23.54 -11.71 -27.79
CA ILE A 56 24.37 -12.78 -28.32
C ILE A 56 24.73 -12.29 -29.72
N GLY A 57 25.82 -11.54 -29.80
CA GLY A 57 26.32 -10.99 -31.04
C GLY A 57 26.51 -12.13 -32.02
N SER A 58 25.99 -11.94 -33.23
CA SER A 58 26.76 -12.21 -34.44
C SER A 58 27.65 -13.48 -34.40
N LEU A 59 27.03 -14.66 -34.28
CA LEU A 59 27.64 -15.91 -34.73
C LEU A 59 26.79 -16.55 -35.84
N ALA A 60 26.17 -15.71 -36.67
CA ALA A 60 25.62 -16.11 -37.96
C ALA A 60 26.33 -15.33 -39.07
N ASN A 61 27.65 -15.51 -39.14
CA ASN A 61 28.37 -15.27 -40.38
C ASN A 61 29.58 -16.22 -40.44
N ARG A 62 29.30 -17.44 -40.88
CA ARG A 62 30.15 -18.30 -41.72
C ARG A 62 29.36 -19.50 -42.21
#